data_AF-A0A832MFR0-F1
#
_entry.id   AF-A0A832MFR0-F1
#
_cell.length_a   1.000
_cell.length_b   1.000
_cell.length_c   1.000
_cell.angle_alpha   90.00
_cell.angle_beta   90.00
_cell.angle_gamma   90.00
#
_symmetry.space_group_name_H-M   'P 1'
#
loop_
_entity.id
_entity.type
_entity.pdbx_description
1 polymer ?
#
loop_
_entity_poly.entity_id
_entity_poly.type
_entity_poly.pdbx_seq_one_letter_code
_entity_poly.pdbx_strand_id
1 'polypeptide(L)'
;MHELEVLMKTKLTKLTQLFVLTAIAGLAPKLQAQLTFPNPGWLYMYNGEWTTTTNSLWGPNNPGGRNPTNTLDGTWNSSNSSSEWNGWGRQSNNIAGPGGGISSTNGILTIEDINSGSGTANNRKVYFTHSFERDGVANAGTILDTGITICFRARLSPADIVPGPWTGTGGGTNPDGWGIFSDGKGHFGVKQYNGTTHSIISFSLVRQSEPDGGGNFTSAGLTMNRANGNAPSGGGAVNTSTTASLNQVVPLDPTQWHDFWITIQAKTNTLTGTHSVNIWVDGNPTPSTFNVTAGTGNEGTGLGMTNFIALGMNNSGGRSCLDVDYFGYKPGLFAPVNLSSPPGFSVQPVDSTNILGETATFSCTVTGAPPIVAQWYSNNVPIEGATSSSSVILSTFTYTTPPLTLDYNCAGYTLVVSNANGVV
;
A
#
# COMPACT_ATOMS: atom_id res chain seq x y z
N MET A 1 -64.94 9.41 5.81
CA MET A 1 -63.94 9.42 6.90
C MET A 1 -63.23 8.08 7.11
N HIS A 2 -63.73 6.94 6.63
CA HIS A 2 -63.04 5.64 6.77
C HIS A 2 -62.05 5.32 5.62
N GLU A 3 -62.13 6.00 4.47
CA GLU A 3 -61.19 5.82 3.35
C GLU A 3 -59.93 6.71 3.41
N LEU A 4 -59.93 7.78 4.23
CA LEU A 4 -58.71 8.59 4.45
C LEU A 4 -57.74 7.96 5.46
N GLU A 5 -58.23 7.11 6.37
CA GLU A 5 -57.38 6.37 7.34
C GLU A 5 -56.64 5.20 6.69
N VAL A 6 -57.19 4.61 5.62
CA VAL A 6 -56.56 3.49 4.91
C VAL A 6 -55.47 3.99 3.96
N LEU A 7 -55.63 5.17 3.33
CA LEU A 7 -54.61 5.72 2.43
C LEU A 7 -53.38 6.30 3.17
N MET A 8 -53.52 6.73 4.44
CA MET A 8 -52.40 7.16 5.28
C MET A 8 -51.60 6.00 5.88
N LYS A 9 -52.20 4.81 6.07
CA LYS A 9 -51.48 3.64 6.58
C LYS A 9 -50.69 2.88 5.51
N THR A 10 -51.09 2.93 4.23
CA THR A 10 -50.38 2.23 3.14
C THR A 10 -49.21 3.03 2.55
N LYS A 11 -49.13 4.35 2.79
CA LYS A 11 -47.96 5.17 2.42
C LYS A 11 -46.91 5.33 3.53
N LEU A 12 -47.14 4.79 4.72
CA LEU A 12 -46.23 4.88 5.86
C LEU A 12 -45.34 3.63 6.08
N THR A 13 -45.40 2.64 5.18
CA THR A 13 -44.63 1.38 5.31
C THR A 13 -43.54 1.20 4.23
N LYS A 14 -43.19 2.27 3.50
CA LYS A 14 -42.11 2.22 2.47
C LYS A 14 -41.04 3.31 2.56
N LEU A 15 -41.03 4.13 3.61
CA LEU A 15 -39.91 5.04 3.88
C LEU A 15 -39.49 4.93 5.35
N THR A 16 -38.18 4.76 5.55
CA THR A 16 -37.45 4.96 6.81
C THR A 16 -37.73 3.96 7.96
N GLN A 17 -37.29 2.71 7.80
CA GLN A 17 -36.38 2.16 8.82
C GLN A 17 -34.97 2.63 8.47
N LEU A 18 -34.74 3.92 8.71
CA LEU A 18 -33.40 4.42 8.92
C LEU A 18 -32.99 3.83 10.26
N PHE A 19 -32.17 2.79 10.24
CA PHE A 19 -31.42 2.40 11.43
C PHE A 19 -30.70 3.66 11.90
N VAL A 20 -31.20 4.27 12.98
CA VAL A 20 -30.38 5.15 13.81
C VAL A 20 -29.40 4.23 14.49
N LEU A 21 -28.36 3.85 13.73
CA LEU A 21 -27.11 3.46 14.32
C LEU A 21 -26.62 4.74 14.98
N THR A 22 -26.87 4.86 16.28
CA THR A 22 -26.09 5.77 17.10
C THR A 22 -24.67 5.23 17.04
N ALA A 23 -23.96 5.61 15.98
CA ALA A 23 -22.54 5.39 15.87
C ALA A 23 -21.96 6.14 17.08
N ILE A 24 -21.61 5.38 18.12
CA ILE A 24 -20.52 5.80 18.96
C ILE A 24 -19.39 6.03 17.96
N ALA A 25 -19.02 7.30 17.76
CA ALA A 25 -17.90 7.69 16.94
C ALA A 25 -16.64 7.13 17.60
N GLY A 26 -16.36 5.88 17.28
CA GLY A 26 -15.39 5.04 17.98
C GLY A 26 -15.27 3.75 17.20
N LEU A 27 -14.39 3.80 16.19
CA LEU A 27 -13.81 2.65 15.48
C LEU A 27 -14.80 1.86 14.61
N ALA A 28 -15.16 2.41 13.44
CA ALA A 28 -15.42 1.53 12.30
C ALA A 28 -14.12 0.79 11.98
N PRO A 29 -14.07 -0.56 12.01
CA PRO A 29 -12.87 -1.29 11.64
C PRO A 29 -12.52 -0.98 10.17
N LYS A 30 -11.24 -0.69 9.90
CA LYS A 30 -10.69 -0.49 8.55
C LYS A 30 -11.13 -1.67 7.68
N LEU A 31 -11.87 -1.42 6.59
CA LEU A 31 -11.92 -2.36 5.48
C LEU A 31 -10.60 -2.21 4.73
N GLN A 32 -9.54 -2.83 5.27
CA GLN A 32 -8.23 -2.77 4.63
C GLN A 32 -8.39 -3.39 3.24
N ALA A 33 -7.91 -2.68 2.21
CA ALA A 33 -7.92 -3.29 0.90
C ALA A 33 -7.12 -4.58 0.98
N GLN A 34 -7.73 -5.63 0.43
CA GLN A 34 -7.17 -6.95 0.58
C GLN A 34 -5.82 -7.02 -0.15
N LEU A 35 -4.81 -7.58 0.51
CA LEU A 35 -3.52 -7.83 -0.13
C LEU A 35 -3.78 -8.64 -1.40
N THR A 36 -3.45 -8.10 -2.56
CA THR A 36 -3.61 -8.83 -3.82
C THR A 36 -2.67 -10.05 -3.86
N PHE A 37 -1.56 -9.97 -3.11
CA PHE A 37 -0.62 -11.06 -2.92
C PHE A 37 -0.80 -11.78 -1.57
N PRO A 38 -0.56 -13.10 -1.52
CA PRO A 38 -0.63 -13.86 -0.28
C PRO A 38 0.34 -13.38 0.80
N ASN A 39 -0.11 -13.24 2.05
CA ASN A 39 0.76 -12.85 3.16
C ASN A 39 1.81 -13.94 3.45
N PRO A 40 3.12 -13.67 3.31
CA PRO A 40 4.19 -14.63 3.58
C PRO A 40 4.56 -14.68 5.07
N GLY A 41 3.75 -14.10 5.94
CA GLY A 41 4.08 -13.78 7.33
C GLY A 41 5.08 -12.63 7.38
N TRP A 42 4.68 -11.44 6.92
CA TRP A 42 5.50 -10.22 6.98
C TRP A 42 6.12 -10.03 8.36
N LEU A 43 7.42 -9.68 8.40
CA LEU A 43 8.07 -9.34 9.68
C LEU A 43 7.50 -8.04 10.23
N TYR A 44 7.32 -7.08 9.33
CA TYR A 44 6.76 -5.77 9.63
C TYR A 44 5.78 -5.35 8.53
N MET A 45 4.73 -4.63 8.93
CA MET A 45 3.73 -4.07 8.03
C MET A 45 3.22 -2.75 8.58
N TYR A 46 3.58 -1.64 7.92
CA TYR A 46 2.90 -0.37 8.11
C TYR A 46 1.53 -0.42 7.44
N ASN A 47 0.48 0.03 8.12
CA ASN A 47 -0.92 -0.10 7.66
C ASN A 47 -1.56 1.24 7.22
N GLY A 48 -0.75 2.26 6.96
CA GLY A 48 -1.23 3.56 6.50
C GLY A 48 -1.80 4.46 7.61
N GLU A 49 -1.79 4.00 8.86
CA GLU A 49 -2.23 4.81 10.00
C GLU A 49 -1.18 5.82 10.45
N TRP A 50 -1.61 7.05 10.62
CA TRP A 50 -0.80 8.08 11.23
C TRP A 50 -1.30 8.39 12.63
N THR A 51 -0.49 8.05 13.62
CA THR A 51 -0.66 8.53 14.99
C THR A 51 0.17 9.80 15.16
N THR A 52 -0.47 10.89 15.55
CA THR A 52 0.26 12.10 15.96
C THR A 52 0.99 11.78 17.26
N THR A 53 2.31 11.65 17.22
CA THR A 53 3.11 11.87 18.42
C THR A 53 3.24 13.38 18.57
N THR A 54 2.52 13.93 19.52
CA THR A 54 2.83 15.28 20.00
C THR A 54 4.30 15.30 20.40
N ASN A 55 5.13 16.08 19.72
CA ASN A 55 6.40 16.49 20.28
C ASN A 55 6.05 17.38 21.49
N SER A 56 5.97 16.78 22.68
CA SER A 56 5.48 17.44 23.91
C SER A 56 6.35 18.59 24.39
N LEU A 57 7.45 18.90 23.69
CA LEU A 57 8.32 20.02 24.00
C LEU A 57 7.75 21.37 23.55
N TRP A 58 6.78 21.38 22.62
CA TRP A 58 6.17 22.60 22.11
C TRP A 58 4.69 22.32 21.81
N GLY A 59 3.78 23.13 22.38
CA GLY A 59 2.33 22.92 22.38
C GLY A 59 1.65 22.82 21.00
N PRO A 60 0.31 22.93 20.92
CA PRO A 60 -0.51 22.46 19.79
C PRO A 60 -0.23 23.10 18.42
N ASN A 61 0.65 24.10 18.35
CA ASN A 61 1.16 24.69 17.13
C ASN A 61 2.69 24.65 17.21
N ASN A 62 3.32 23.68 16.55
CA ASN A 62 4.78 23.51 16.45
C ASN A 62 5.35 24.55 15.45
N PRO A 63 5.84 25.72 15.88
CA PRO A 63 6.39 26.73 14.98
C PRO A 63 7.91 26.50 14.96
N GLY A 64 8.36 25.42 14.31
CA GLY A 64 9.75 25.28 13.86
C GLY A 64 10.78 24.64 14.80
N GLY A 65 10.55 23.43 15.35
CA GLY A 65 11.56 22.81 16.22
C GLY A 65 11.68 21.28 16.22
N ARG A 66 12.30 20.72 15.17
CA ARG A 66 12.68 19.29 14.95
C ARG A 66 11.54 18.31 14.68
N ASN A 67 11.75 17.50 13.65
CA ASN A 67 10.86 16.41 13.25
C ASN A 67 10.80 15.36 14.37
N PRO A 68 9.65 14.69 14.58
CA PRO A 68 9.55 13.66 15.61
C PRO A 68 10.43 12.43 15.32
N THR A 69 11.01 11.86 16.37
CA THR A 69 11.78 10.60 16.32
C THR A 69 10.90 9.36 16.24
N ASN A 70 9.60 9.51 16.49
CA ASN A 70 8.56 8.50 16.42
C ASN A 70 7.37 9.09 15.67
N THR A 71 6.96 8.54 14.54
CA THR A 71 5.84 9.03 13.71
C THR A 71 5.15 7.83 13.04
N LEU A 72 4.11 8.09 12.24
CA LEU A 72 3.25 7.09 11.61
C LEU A 72 2.65 6.16 12.67
N ASP A 73 2.97 4.87 12.68
CA ASP A 73 2.54 3.91 13.71
C ASP A 73 3.37 3.97 15.02
N GLY A 74 4.19 5.02 15.18
CA GLY A 74 5.08 5.24 16.32
C GLY A 74 6.46 4.58 16.16
N THR A 75 6.68 3.77 15.12
CA THR A 75 7.95 3.08 14.88
C THR A 75 8.85 3.78 13.85
N TRP A 76 8.28 4.70 13.06
CA TRP A 76 9.00 5.45 12.03
C TRP A 76 9.68 6.69 12.60
N ASN A 77 10.77 7.12 11.99
CA ASN A 77 11.52 8.31 12.35
C ASN A 77 11.49 9.33 11.21
N SER A 78 11.20 10.58 11.53
CA SER A 78 11.29 11.70 10.59
C SER A 78 12.46 12.65 10.88
N SER A 79 13.13 12.54 12.04
CA SER A 79 14.31 13.32 12.44
C SER A 79 15.61 12.81 11.81
N ASN A 80 15.59 12.45 10.53
CA ASN A 80 16.70 11.79 9.83
C ASN A 80 17.63 12.74 9.06
N SER A 81 17.67 14.02 9.45
CA SER A 81 18.43 15.13 8.84
C SER A 81 18.10 15.52 7.40
N SER A 82 17.31 14.72 6.67
CA SER A 82 16.91 14.97 5.28
C SER A 82 15.46 15.42 5.17
N SER A 83 14.61 14.92 6.06
CA SER A 83 13.20 15.30 6.09
C SER A 83 13.03 16.77 6.48
N GLU A 84 12.32 17.54 5.66
CA GLU A 84 11.97 18.94 5.94
C GLU A 84 10.49 19.08 6.38
N TRP A 85 9.87 17.95 6.81
CA TRP A 85 8.51 17.92 7.35
C TRP A 85 8.41 18.73 8.65
N ASN A 86 7.47 19.69 8.71
CA ASN A 86 7.31 20.55 9.88
C ASN A 86 6.47 19.93 11.02
N GLY A 87 6.03 18.68 10.86
CA GLY A 87 5.16 18.00 11.82
C GLY A 87 3.67 18.25 11.58
N TRP A 88 3.29 19.04 10.57
CA TRP A 88 1.90 19.43 10.34
C TRP A 88 1.18 18.46 9.42
N GLY A 89 -0.14 18.42 9.61
CA GLY A 89 -1.04 17.71 8.73
C GLY A 89 -1.22 18.39 7.37
N ARG A 90 -1.78 17.66 6.42
CA ARG A 90 -2.17 18.15 5.09
C ARG A 90 -3.20 19.29 5.19
N GLN A 91 -3.01 20.37 4.43
CA GLN A 91 -3.81 21.59 4.58
C GLN A 91 -5.16 21.53 3.84
N SER A 92 -6.27 21.32 4.56
CA SER A 92 -7.62 21.67 4.07
C SER A 92 -8.30 22.78 4.89
N ASN A 93 -7.58 23.41 5.83
CA ASN A 93 -8.19 24.16 6.92
C ASN A 93 -7.34 25.34 7.49
N ASN A 94 -6.28 25.82 6.82
CA ASN A 94 -5.65 27.09 7.23
C ASN A 94 -4.90 27.83 6.09
N ILE A 95 -5.24 29.11 5.87
CA ILE A 95 -4.75 29.96 4.77
C ILE A 95 -3.34 30.54 5.03
N ALA A 96 -2.77 30.33 6.24
CA ALA A 96 -1.58 31.05 6.70
C ALA A 96 -0.27 30.22 6.82
N GLY A 97 -0.25 28.94 6.44
CA GLY A 97 0.95 28.07 6.56
C GLY A 97 1.53 27.65 5.19
N PRO A 98 2.81 27.20 5.12
CA PRO A 98 3.35 26.59 3.90
C PRO A 98 2.57 25.31 3.59
N GLY A 99 1.93 25.23 2.41
CA GLY A 99 1.10 24.09 1.98
C GLY A 99 1.78 22.72 2.04
N GLY A 100 1.06 21.65 1.71
CA GLY A 100 1.55 20.27 1.81
C GLY A 100 1.46 19.68 3.22
N GLY A 101 2.10 18.52 3.44
CA GLY A 101 2.10 17.82 4.72
C GLY A 101 1.67 16.36 4.61
N ILE A 102 1.24 15.76 5.72
CA ILE A 102 0.75 14.37 5.76
C ILE A 102 -0.64 14.27 6.34
N SER A 103 -1.43 13.30 5.88
CA SER A 103 -2.72 12.97 6.48
C SER A 103 -2.94 11.48 6.43
N SER A 104 -3.70 10.93 7.37
CA SER A 104 -4.25 9.58 7.23
C SER A 104 -5.77 9.65 7.25
N THR A 105 -6.43 9.05 6.26
CA THR A 105 -7.89 8.94 6.20
C THR A 105 -8.24 7.52 5.81
N ASN A 106 -9.03 6.84 6.63
CA ASN A 106 -9.41 5.43 6.43
C ASN A 106 -8.19 4.49 6.26
N GLY A 107 -7.10 4.77 6.98
CA GLY A 107 -5.87 3.98 6.90
C GLY A 107 -5.11 4.12 5.57
N ILE A 108 -5.34 5.20 4.83
CA ILE A 108 -4.51 5.63 3.70
C ILE A 108 -3.67 6.82 4.16
N LEU A 109 -2.35 6.67 4.15
CA LEU A 109 -1.41 7.76 4.32
C LEU A 109 -1.29 8.54 3.03
N THR A 110 -1.55 9.84 3.06
CA THR A 110 -1.21 10.76 1.97
C THR A 110 -0.03 11.62 2.40
N ILE A 111 0.98 11.70 1.54
CA ILE A 111 2.17 12.54 1.71
C ILE A 111 2.19 13.54 0.57
N GLU A 112 2.25 14.84 0.90
CA GLU A 112 2.18 15.93 -0.06
C GLU A 112 3.38 16.86 0.07
N ASP A 113 4.15 16.99 -1.02
CA ASP A 113 5.21 17.98 -1.21
C ASP A 113 4.76 19.01 -2.26
N ILE A 114 4.53 20.26 -1.82
CA ILE A 114 4.07 21.35 -2.70
C ILE A 114 5.21 22.18 -3.29
N ASN A 115 6.46 21.81 -3.01
CA ASN A 115 7.66 22.46 -3.54
C ASN A 115 7.67 23.99 -3.36
N SER A 116 7.58 24.47 -2.11
CA SER A 116 7.51 25.91 -1.81
C SER A 116 8.86 26.62 -1.62
N GLY A 117 9.94 26.12 -2.25
CA GLY A 117 11.30 26.67 -2.14
C GLY A 117 12.20 25.96 -1.10
N SER A 118 13.40 26.49 -0.86
CA SER A 118 14.38 25.95 0.09
C SER A 118 14.16 26.48 1.52
N GLY A 119 14.34 25.62 2.54
CA GLY A 119 14.20 25.98 3.96
C GLY A 119 14.15 24.77 4.89
N THR A 120 14.01 24.99 6.19
CA THR A 120 13.66 23.95 7.17
C THR A 120 12.19 24.10 7.56
N ALA A 121 11.48 22.99 7.79
CA ALA A 121 10.07 22.98 8.22
C ALA A 121 9.08 23.60 7.20
N ASN A 122 9.17 23.19 5.94
CA ASN A 122 8.37 23.69 4.80
C ASN A 122 7.53 22.60 4.12
N ASN A 123 7.45 21.38 4.67
CA ASN A 123 6.77 20.23 4.06
C ASN A 123 7.30 19.85 2.67
N ARG A 124 8.61 20.07 2.48
CA ARG A 124 9.38 19.55 1.36
C ARG A 124 10.13 18.30 1.80
N LYS A 125 10.48 17.42 0.86
CA LYS A 125 11.31 16.22 1.11
C LYS A 125 10.85 15.39 2.31
N VAL A 126 9.55 15.14 2.45
CA VAL A 126 9.02 14.42 3.61
C VAL A 126 9.48 12.96 3.56
N TYR A 127 10.47 12.59 4.36
CA TYR A 127 11.11 11.27 4.29
C TYR A 127 11.14 10.59 5.66
N PHE A 128 10.58 9.39 5.75
CA PHE A 128 10.49 8.59 6.98
C PHE A 128 11.40 7.38 6.88
N THR A 129 11.97 6.97 8.01
CA THR A 129 12.79 5.74 8.10
C THR A 129 12.33 4.84 9.23
N HIS A 130 12.29 3.54 8.98
CA HIS A 130 11.98 2.50 9.97
C HIS A 130 13.14 1.51 10.03
N SER A 131 13.82 1.45 11.19
CA SER A 131 15.07 0.69 11.33
C SER A 131 14.83 -0.80 11.55
N PHE A 132 15.62 -1.59 10.83
CA PHE A 132 15.67 -3.05 10.99
C PHE A 132 16.13 -3.51 12.38
N GLU A 133 16.86 -2.66 13.11
CA GLU A 133 17.27 -2.96 14.49
C GLU A 133 16.06 -2.99 15.44
N ARG A 134 15.02 -2.18 15.16
CA ARG A 134 13.78 -2.19 15.98
C ARG A 134 13.05 -3.52 15.89
N ASP A 135 13.12 -4.17 14.74
CA ASP A 135 12.46 -5.45 14.47
C ASP A 135 13.36 -6.67 14.73
N GLY A 136 14.57 -6.45 15.25
CA GLY A 136 15.50 -7.53 15.60
C GLY A 136 16.09 -8.26 14.39
N VAL A 137 16.23 -7.59 13.23
CA VAL A 137 16.81 -8.20 12.03
C VAL A 137 18.31 -8.40 12.19
N ALA A 138 18.74 -9.65 12.42
CA ALA A 138 20.14 -9.99 12.68
C ALA A 138 21.11 -9.67 11.52
N ASN A 139 20.65 -9.79 10.27
CA ASN A 139 21.45 -9.56 9.06
C ASN A 139 21.23 -8.17 8.44
N ALA A 140 20.83 -7.15 9.22
CA ALA A 140 20.51 -5.82 8.69
C ALA A 140 21.63 -5.21 7.83
N GLY A 141 22.91 -5.42 8.21
CA GLY A 141 24.08 -4.91 7.48
C GLY A 141 24.39 -5.62 6.15
N THR A 142 23.71 -6.73 5.84
CA THR A 142 23.85 -7.49 4.59
C THR A 142 22.50 -7.80 3.93
N ILE A 143 21.42 -7.16 4.36
CA ILE A 143 20.04 -7.50 3.97
C ILE A 143 19.75 -7.40 2.46
N LEU A 144 20.32 -6.42 1.77
CA LEU A 144 20.25 -6.32 0.30
C LEU A 144 21.10 -7.39 -0.39
N ASP A 145 22.19 -7.84 0.24
CA ASP A 145 23.04 -8.90 -0.30
C ASP A 145 22.38 -10.27 -0.14
N THR A 146 21.93 -10.60 1.08
CA THR A 146 21.32 -11.89 1.44
C THR A 146 19.87 -12.04 0.96
N GLY A 147 19.22 -10.92 0.65
CA GLY A 147 17.88 -10.89 0.13
C GLY A 147 16.85 -10.29 1.08
N ILE A 148 15.90 -9.55 0.50
CA ILE A 148 14.73 -8.98 1.18
C ILE A 148 13.53 -9.03 0.24
N THR A 149 12.37 -9.22 0.83
CA THR A 149 11.08 -9.08 0.16
C THR A 149 10.36 -7.87 0.77
N ILE A 150 9.89 -6.95 -0.07
CA ILE A 150 9.05 -5.83 0.34
C ILE A 150 7.71 -5.91 -0.39
N CYS A 151 6.68 -5.33 0.21
CA CYS A 151 5.43 -5.06 -0.49
C CYS A 151 4.90 -3.69 -0.12
N PHE A 152 4.22 -3.04 -1.05
CA PHE A 152 3.49 -1.81 -0.75
C PHE A 152 2.32 -1.69 -1.69
N ARG A 153 1.33 -0.91 -1.28
CA ARG A 153 0.22 -0.50 -2.14
C ARG A 153 0.14 1.01 -2.15
N ALA A 154 0.23 1.57 -3.34
CA ALA A 154 0.42 3.00 -3.53
C ALA A 154 -0.19 3.50 -4.84
N ARG A 155 -0.40 4.82 -4.90
CA ARG A 155 -0.72 5.58 -6.12
C ARG A 155 -0.24 7.02 -5.96
N LEU A 156 -0.04 7.72 -7.07
CA LEU A 156 -0.05 9.18 -7.07
C LEU A 156 -1.47 9.66 -6.76
N SER A 157 -1.61 10.53 -5.77
CA SER A 157 -2.91 10.96 -5.25
C SER A 157 -3.75 11.64 -6.35
N PRO A 158 -4.96 11.17 -6.66
CA PRO A 158 -5.81 11.81 -7.66
C PRO A 158 -6.05 13.30 -7.40
N ALA A 159 -6.12 14.08 -8.49
CA ALA A 159 -6.26 15.54 -8.47
C ALA A 159 -7.43 16.06 -7.62
N ASP A 160 -8.54 15.33 -7.63
CA ASP A 160 -9.79 15.63 -6.92
C ASP A 160 -9.68 15.43 -5.39
N ILE A 161 -8.64 14.72 -4.94
CA ILE A 161 -8.35 14.47 -3.53
C ILE A 161 -7.29 15.46 -2.99
N VAL A 162 -6.73 16.33 -3.84
CA VAL A 162 -5.75 17.35 -3.45
C VAL A 162 -6.42 18.65 -2.99
N PRO A 163 -6.24 19.07 -1.72
CA PRO A 163 -6.90 20.26 -1.20
C PRO A 163 -6.21 21.55 -1.71
N GLY A 164 -7.05 22.54 -2.05
CA GLY A 164 -6.59 23.90 -2.37
C GLY A 164 -5.86 24.02 -3.71
N PRO A 165 -5.66 25.24 -4.22
CA PRO A 165 -5.32 25.38 -5.63
C PRO A 165 -3.90 24.88 -5.89
N TRP A 166 -3.81 23.78 -6.63
CA TRP A 166 -2.68 23.45 -7.50
C TRP A 166 -2.44 24.53 -8.58
N THR A 167 -2.89 25.77 -8.39
CA THR A 167 -2.93 26.80 -9.43
C THR A 167 -1.72 27.74 -9.40
N GLY A 168 -0.59 27.28 -8.84
CA GLY A 168 0.70 27.92 -9.09
C GLY A 168 1.20 27.62 -10.50
N THR A 169 1.81 28.61 -11.16
CA THR A 169 2.34 28.49 -12.53
C THR A 169 3.33 27.34 -12.68
N GLY A 170 2.93 26.26 -13.38
CA GLY A 170 3.86 25.21 -13.87
C GLY A 170 3.40 23.75 -13.71
N GLY A 171 2.50 23.44 -12.78
CA GLY A 171 2.02 22.07 -12.55
C GLY A 171 0.66 21.80 -13.20
N GLY A 172 0.48 20.64 -13.81
CA GLY A 172 -0.84 20.19 -14.31
C GLY A 172 -1.84 19.95 -13.18
N THR A 173 -3.04 19.46 -13.50
CA THR A 173 -4.06 19.11 -12.50
C THR A 173 -3.69 17.89 -11.66
N ASN A 174 -2.74 17.05 -12.09
CA ASN A 174 -2.37 15.80 -11.45
C ASN A 174 -0.99 15.89 -10.78
N PRO A 175 -0.73 15.11 -9.72
CA PRO A 175 0.60 15.05 -9.11
C PRO A 175 1.68 14.73 -10.09
N ASP A 176 2.81 15.40 -9.90
CA ASP A 176 4.03 14.90 -10.46
C ASP A 176 4.34 13.58 -9.77
N GLY A 177 4.88 12.65 -10.54
CA GLY A 177 5.56 11.55 -9.91
C GLY A 177 6.89 12.00 -9.35
N TRP A 178 7.66 11.04 -8.87
CA TRP A 178 8.97 11.32 -8.29
C TRP A 178 9.99 10.34 -8.84
N GLY A 179 11.06 10.84 -9.44
CA GLY A 179 12.16 10.00 -9.86
C GLY A 179 12.95 9.40 -8.69
N ILE A 180 14.07 8.78 -9.03
CA ILE A 180 15.12 8.40 -8.09
C ILE A 180 16.12 9.55 -8.02
N PHE A 181 16.39 10.09 -6.84
CA PHE A 181 17.33 11.21 -6.65
C PHE A 181 18.21 11.01 -5.43
N SER A 182 19.12 11.96 -5.18
CA SER A 182 19.97 11.98 -3.98
C SER A 182 20.70 10.65 -3.74
N ASP A 183 21.30 10.14 -4.81
CA ASP A 183 22.10 8.92 -4.85
C ASP A 183 21.29 7.67 -4.53
N GLY A 184 20.15 7.49 -5.21
CA GLY A 184 19.37 6.25 -5.17
C GLY A 184 18.17 6.24 -4.21
N LYS A 185 17.72 7.39 -3.72
CA LYS A 185 16.51 7.54 -2.89
C LYS A 185 15.27 7.72 -3.77
N GLY A 186 14.14 7.18 -3.33
CA GLY A 186 12.84 7.25 -4.00
C GLY A 186 11.70 7.12 -2.99
N HIS A 187 10.47 6.87 -3.42
CA HIS A 187 9.32 6.79 -2.50
C HIS A 187 9.45 5.68 -1.46
N PHE A 188 9.85 4.50 -1.91
CA PHE A 188 10.00 3.30 -1.10
C PHE A 188 11.44 2.83 -1.21
N GLY A 189 12.20 2.87 -0.12
CA GLY A 189 13.62 2.55 -0.12
C GLY A 189 13.96 1.40 0.81
N VAL A 190 14.98 0.62 0.46
CA VAL A 190 15.66 -0.32 1.35
C VAL A 190 17.12 0.08 1.45
N LYS A 191 17.58 0.38 2.67
CA LYS A 191 18.92 0.85 2.98
C LYS A 191 19.71 -0.21 3.75
N GLN A 192 20.94 -0.44 3.29
CA GLN A 192 21.95 -1.23 3.97
C GLN A 192 23.26 -0.44 4.15
N TYR A 193 23.93 -0.61 5.29
CA TYR A 193 25.30 -0.24 5.54
C TYR A 193 26.03 -1.41 6.18
N ASN A 194 27.10 -1.88 5.52
CA ASN A 194 27.84 -3.06 5.96
C ASN A 194 29.08 -2.73 6.83
N GLY A 195 29.17 -1.49 7.34
CA GLY A 195 30.35 -1.00 8.06
C GLY A 195 31.34 -0.21 7.20
N THR A 196 31.24 -0.31 5.86
CA THR A 196 32.12 0.42 4.92
C THR A 196 31.33 1.13 3.83
N THR A 197 30.33 0.45 3.25
CA THR A 197 29.63 0.91 2.05
C THR A 197 28.16 1.11 2.33
N HIS A 198 27.63 2.27 1.92
CA HIS A 198 26.21 2.51 1.86
C HIS A 198 25.63 1.98 0.54
N SER A 199 24.57 1.17 0.66
CA SER A 199 23.73 0.73 -0.46
C SER A 199 22.29 1.13 -0.21
N ILE A 200 21.61 1.71 -1.20
CA ILE A 200 20.16 1.93 -1.20
C ILE A 200 19.57 1.54 -2.55
N ILE A 201 18.46 0.81 -2.52
CA ILE A 201 17.62 0.53 -3.69
C ILE A 201 16.24 1.07 -3.37
N SER A 202 15.71 1.89 -4.27
CA SER A 202 14.42 2.53 -4.08
C SER A 202 13.54 2.40 -5.32
N PHE A 203 12.25 2.63 -5.07
CA PHE A 203 11.18 2.61 -6.06
C PHE A 203 10.35 3.86 -5.92
N SER A 204 9.87 4.38 -7.04
CA SER A 204 8.97 5.54 -7.05
C SER A 204 7.96 5.45 -8.17
N LEU A 205 6.79 6.05 -7.96
CA LEU A 205 5.78 6.20 -9.01
C LEU A 205 6.08 7.44 -9.83
N VAL A 206 6.04 7.30 -11.15
CA VAL A 206 6.41 8.34 -12.13
C VAL A 206 5.39 8.43 -13.24
N ARG A 207 5.20 9.63 -13.78
CA ARG A 207 4.57 9.83 -15.08
C ARG A 207 5.60 9.61 -16.19
N GLN A 208 5.11 9.57 -17.43
CA GLN A 208 6.00 9.42 -18.57
C GLN A 208 6.95 10.63 -18.74
N SER A 209 6.50 11.83 -18.39
CA SER A 209 7.31 13.04 -18.40
C SER A 209 7.02 13.86 -17.15
N GLU A 210 8.09 14.18 -16.40
CA GLU A 210 7.98 15.03 -15.22
C GLU A 210 8.35 16.50 -15.56
N PRO A 211 7.49 17.48 -15.21
CA PRO A 211 7.52 18.86 -15.67
C PRO A 211 8.68 19.66 -15.10
N ASP A 212 9.22 19.26 -13.94
CA ASP A 212 10.30 19.97 -13.24
C ASP A 212 11.70 19.39 -13.51
N GLY A 213 11.91 18.84 -14.72
CA GLY A 213 13.20 18.26 -15.12
C GLY A 213 13.58 17.00 -14.34
N GLY A 214 12.63 16.42 -13.61
CA GLY A 214 12.82 15.26 -12.73
C GLY A 214 13.10 13.94 -13.47
N GLY A 215 12.83 13.90 -14.78
CA GLY A 215 13.15 12.75 -15.63
C GLY A 215 12.10 12.53 -16.70
N ASN A 216 12.54 11.95 -17.81
CA ASN A 216 11.64 11.39 -18.81
C ASN A 216 11.68 9.87 -18.71
N PHE A 217 10.59 9.21 -19.06
CA PHE A 217 10.47 7.76 -19.04
C PHE A 217 9.87 7.28 -20.35
N THR A 218 10.11 6.02 -20.70
CA THR A 218 9.48 5.42 -21.88
C THR A 218 7.97 5.24 -21.70
N SER A 219 7.52 5.16 -20.44
CA SER A 219 6.11 5.10 -20.02
C SER A 219 5.97 5.61 -18.58
N ALA A 220 4.75 5.96 -18.16
CA ALA A 220 4.44 6.13 -16.74
C ALA A 220 4.51 4.77 -16.02
N GLY A 221 4.77 4.78 -14.72
CA GLY A 221 4.73 3.57 -13.92
C GLY A 221 5.59 3.58 -12.67
N LEU A 222 6.13 2.42 -12.30
CA LEU A 222 7.07 2.28 -11.18
C LEU A 222 8.51 2.31 -11.70
N THR A 223 9.27 3.34 -11.34
CA THR A 223 10.72 3.42 -11.61
C THR A 223 11.54 2.89 -10.44
N MET A 224 12.79 2.56 -10.72
CA MET A 224 13.82 2.17 -9.74
C MET A 224 15.18 2.73 -10.12
N ASN A 225 16.18 2.52 -9.25
CA ASN A 225 17.57 2.89 -9.54
C ASN A 225 18.01 2.38 -10.93
N ARG A 226 18.81 3.18 -11.64
CA ARG A 226 19.41 2.76 -12.91
C ARG A 226 20.46 1.67 -12.69
N ALA A 227 20.63 0.79 -13.68
CA ALA A 227 21.80 -0.06 -13.79
C ALA A 227 22.99 0.78 -14.29
N ASN A 228 23.99 1.00 -13.44
CA ASN A 228 25.19 1.73 -13.79
C ASN A 228 26.41 1.20 -13.01
N GLY A 229 27.29 0.46 -13.68
CA GLY A 229 28.43 -0.20 -13.03
C GLY A 229 28.05 -1.37 -12.12
N ASN A 230 29.07 -2.00 -11.53
CA ASN A 230 28.92 -3.20 -10.67
C ASN A 230 29.31 -2.94 -9.21
N ALA A 231 29.32 -1.67 -8.78
CA ALA A 231 29.58 -1.26 -7.41
C ALA A 231 28.56 -0.20 -6.99
N PRO A 232 28.20 -0.10 -5.70
CA PRO A 232 27.35 0.99 -5.22
C PRO A 232 27.92 2.36 -5.63
N SER A 233 27.06 3.26 -6.09
CA SER A 233 27.51 4.50 -6.75
C SER A 233 26.75 5.74 -6.25
N GLY A 234 27.46 6.86 -6.10
CA GLY A 234 26.92 8.16 -5.73
C GLY A 234 27.03 9.19 -6.85
N GLY A 235 26.92 10.48 -6.51
CA GLY A 235 27.08 11.57 -7.48
C GLY A 235 26.02 11.60 -8.59
N GLY A 236 24.83 11.07 -8.33
CA GLY A 236 23.71 11.00 -9.26
C GLY A 236 23.79 9.90 -10.32
N ALA A 237 24.82 9.04 -10.26
CA ALA A 237 25.06 7.99 -11.26
C ALA A 237 23.89 6.99 -11.40
N VAL A 238 23.13 6.76 -10.34
CA VAL A 238 22.00 5.80 -10.32
C VAL A 238 20.63 6.48 -10.30
N ASN A 239 20.61 7.82 -10.20
CA ASN A 239 19.39 8.64 -10.18
C ASN A 239 18.69 8.60 -11.53
N THR A 240 17.44 9.04 -11.58
CA THR A 240 16.70 9.25 -12.82
C THR A 240 17.44 10.19 -13.75
N SER A 241 17.48 9.81 -15.04
CA SER A 241 18.07 10.58 -16.14
C SER A 241 17.03 11.45 -16.83
N THR A 242 17.47 12.51 -17.49
CA THR A 242 16.66 13.22 -18.48
C THR A 242 16.46 12.41 -19.77
N THR A 243 17.31 11.41 -20.04
CA THR A 243 17.19 10.49 -21.18
C THR A 243 16.29 9.31 -20.84
N ALA A 244 15.10 9.26 -21.46
CA ALA A 244 14.06 8.30 -21.14
C ALA A 244 14.48 6.82 -21.18
N SER A 245 15.26 6.44 -22.20
CA SER A 245 15.70 5.04 -22.38
C SER A 245 16.71 4.55 -21.35
N LEU A 246 17.32 5.46 -20.56
CA LEU A 246 18.23 5.08 -19.48
C LEU A 246 17.49 4.76 -18.17
N ASN A 247 16.22 5.16 -18.07
CA ASN A 247 15.41 4.94 -16.89
C ASN A 247 14.63 3.64 -17.03
N GLN A 248 14.77 2.77 -16.04
CA GLN A 248 14.04 1.52 -15.98
C GLN A 248 12.68 1.80 -15.36
N VAL A 249 11.59 1.33 -16.00
CA VAL A 249 10.23 1.53 -15.52
C VAL A 249 9.39 0.28 -15.78
N VAL A 250 8.56 -0.11 -14.82
CA VAL A 250 7.47 -1.07 -15.00
C VAL A 250 6.22 -0.28 -15.43
N PRO A 251 5.73 -0.45 -16.67
CA PRO A 251 4.60 0.36 -17.17
C PRO A 251 3.31 0.08 -16.41
N LEU A 252 2.64 1.13 -15.94
CA LEU A 252 1.31 1.10 -15.31
C LEU A 252 0.73 2.52 -15.23
N ASP A 253 -0.55 2.65 -14.88
CA ASP A 253 -1.16 3.96 -14.58
C ASP A 253 -0.89 4.32 -13.11
N PRO A 254 0.05 5.23 -12.80
CA PRO A 254 0.43 5.52 -11.43
C PRO A 254 -0.68 6.22 -10.63
N THR A 255 -1.78 6.64 -11.25
CA THR A 255 -2.93 7.26 -10.56
C THR A 255 -3.91 6.24 -9.98
N GLN A 256 -3.80 4.97 -10.40
CA GLN A 256 -4.58 3.87 -9.85
C GLN A 256 -3.85 3.21 -8.69
N TRP A 257 -4.61 2.58 -7.80
CA TRP A 257 -4.04 1.75 -6.74
C TRP A 257 -3.38 0.52 -7.34
N HIS A 258 -2.11 0.35 -7.05
CA HIS A 258 -1.36 -0.82 -7.44
C HIS A 258 -0.74 -1.51 -6.24
N ASP A 259 -0.79 -2.83 -6.24
CA ASP A 259 -0.15 -3.69 -5.26
C ASP A 259 1.20 -4.14 -5.82
N PHE A 260 2.28 -3.89 -5.08
CA PHE A 260 3.63 -4.27 -5.47
C PHE A 260 4.17 -5.32 -4.51
N TRP A 261 4.78 -6.35 -5.08
CA TRP A 261 5.58 -7.32 -4.36
C TRP A 261 6.96 -7.39 -5.00
N ILE A 262 8.01 -7.16 -4.22
CA ILE A 262 9.35 -6.98 -4.76
C ILE A 262 10.35 -7.79 -3.96
N THR A 263 11.13 -8.62 -4.64
CA THR A 263 12.32 -9.26 -4.06
C THR A 263 13.57 -8.56 -4.55
N ILE A 264 14.51 -8.30 -3.65
CA ILE A 264 15.79 -7.66 -3.94
C ILE A 264 16.90 -8.53 -3.37
N GLN A 265 17.94 -8.83 -4.15
CA GLN A 265 19.14 -9.53 -3.69
C GLN A 265 20.37 -9.08 -4.49
N ALA A 266 21.57 -9.33 -3.97
CA ALA A 266 22.79 -9.25 -4.77
C ALA A 266 22.63 -10.12 -6.04
N LYS A 267 22.97 -9.55 -7.20
CA LYS A 267 22.85 -10.29 -8.46
C LYS A 267 23.92 -11.38 -8.51
N THR A 268 23.62 -12.49 -9.16
CA THR A 268 24.59 -13.55 -9.49
C THR A 268 25.02 -13.54 -10.95
N ASN A 269 24.31 -12.79 -11.80
CA ASN A 269 24.60 -12.66 -13.22
C ASN A 269 25.71 -11.62 -13.51
N THR A 270 26.26 -11.67 -14.72
CA THR A 270 27.36 -10.80 -15.17
C THR A 270 26.89 -9.45 -15.75
N LEU A 271 25.59 -9.22 -15.89
CA LEU A 271 25.02 -8.01 -16.48
C LEU A 271 25.21 -6.79 -15.57
N THR A 272 25.30 -5.59 -16.13
CA THR A 272 25.49 -4.35 -15.36
C THR A 272 24.46 -4.19 -14.23
N GLY A 273 24.93 -3.80 -13.05
CA GLY A 273 24.13 -3.63 -11.85
C GLY A 273 24.86 -4.21 -10.64
N THR A 274 24.28 -4.07 -9.46
CA THR A 274 24.76 -4.68 -8.20
C THR A 274 23.77 -5.72 -7.67
N HIS A 275 22.48 -5.50 -7.92
CA HIS A 275 21.39 -6.29 -7.38
C HIS A 275 20.43 -6.68 -8.50
N SER A 276 19.76 -7.81 -8.30
CA SER A 276 18.60 -8.21 -9.10
C SER A 276 17.33 -7.88 -8.32
N VAL A 277 16.36 -7.33 -9.03
CA VAL A 277 15.04 -6.98 -8.51
C VAL A 277 13.99 -7.71 -9.34
N ASN A 278 13.09 -8.44 -8.68
CA ASN A 278 11.91 -9.02 -9.31
C ASN A 278 10.68 -8.32 -8.77
N ILE A 279 9.80 -7.86 -9.65
CA ILE A 279 8.63 -7.04 -9.32
C ILE A 279 7.39 -7.76 -9.86
N TRP A 280 6.50 -8.17 -8.95
CA TRP A 280 5.15 -8.61 -9.27
C TRP A 280 4.19 -7.46 -8.96
N VAL A 281 3.20 -7.27 -9.83
CA VAL A 281 2.24 -6.16 -9.75
C VAL A 281 0.82 -6.72 -9.84
N ASP A 282 -0.07 -6.25 -8.97
CA ASP A 282 -1.52 -6.54 -8.98
C ASP A 282 -1.87 -8.04 -9.08
N GLY A 283 -1.15 -8.88 -8.33
CA GLY A 283 -1.40 -10.33 -8.33
C GLY A 283 -0.91 -11.07 -9.57
N ASN A 284 -0.31 -10.39 -10.56
CA ASN A 284 0.32 -11.06 -11.70
C ASN A 284 1.43 -11.99 -11.19
N PRO A 285 1.39 -13.30 -11.47
CA PRO A 285 2.38 -14.27 -10.97
C PRO A 285 3.75 -14.19 -11.65
N THR A 286 3.84 -13.47 -12.77
CA THR A 286 5.08 -13.34 -13.55
C THR A 286 5.77 -12.02 -13.21
N PRO A 287 6.99 -12.06 -12.64
CA PRO A 287 7.70 -10.83 -12.32
C PRO A 287 8.29 -10.17 -13.56
N SER A 288 8.39 -8.85 -13.52
CA SER A 288 9.40 -8.14 -14.30
C SER A 288 10.73 -8.16 -13.55
N THR A 289 11.82 -8.55 -14.22
CA THR A 289 13.16 -8.66 -13.61
C THR A 289 14.09 -7.58 -14.14
N PHE A 290 14.77 -6.90 -13.22
CA PHE A 290 15.72 -5.84 -13.52
C PHE A 290 17.04 -6.05 -12.78
N ASN A 291 18.13 -5.57 -13.37
CA ASN A 291 19.35 -5.33 -12.62
C ASN A 291 19.41 -3.85 -12.25
N VAL A 292 19.85 -3.54 -11.04
CA VAL A 292 19.94 -2.16 -10.54
C VAL A 292 21.27 -1.93 -9.85
N THR A 293 21.81 -0.72 -9.92
CA THR A 293 22.95 -0.33 -9.11
C THR A 293 22.45 0.36 -7.84
N ALA A 294 22.88 -0.15 -6.68
CA ALA A 294 22.60 0.46 -5.40
C ALA A 294 23.23 1.86 -5.34
N GLY A 295 22.47 2.81 -4.84
CA GLY A 295 22.96 4.14 -4.57
C GLY A 295 23.73 4.22 -3.26
N THR A 296 24.52 5.28 -3.08
CA THR A 296 25.21 5.57 -1.81
C THR A 296 24.47 6.58 -0.94
N GLY A 297 23.29 7.02 -1.37
CA GLY A 297 22.42 7.94 -0.65
C GLY A 297 22.12 7.45 0.76
N ASN A 298 22.30 8.32 1.73
CA ASN A 298 22.15 8.01 3.15
C ASN A 298 21.21 8.99 3.83
N GLU A 299 20.53 8.51 4.87
CA GLU A 299 19.82 9.37 5.82
C GLU A 299 20.60 9.42 7.13
N GLY A 300 20.59 10.60 7.75
CA GLY A 300 21.31 11.01 8.96
C GLY A 300 22.09 9.93 9.69
N THR A 301 23.40 9.90 9.48
CA THR A 301 24.36 9.17 10.33
C THR A 301 24.30 9.65 11.80
N GLY A 302 23.75 10.83 12.06
CA GLY A 302 23.69 11.47 13.37
C GLY A 302 22.80 10.79 14.42
N LEU A 303 21.94 9.83 14.04
CA LEU A 303 21.14 9.03 14.98
C LEU A 303 21.53 7.54 15.00
N GLY A 304 22.64 7.17 14.34
CA GLY A 304 23.10 5.77 14.29
C GLY A 304 22.23 4.83 13.43
N MET A 305 21.16 5.32 12.81
CA MET A 305 20.31 4.51 11.92
C MET A 305 21.01 4.30 10.58
N THR A 306 21.48 3.08 10.33
CA THR A 306 22.26 2.77 9.13
C THR A 306 21.61 1.76 8.20
N ASN A 307 20.63 1.00 8.71
CA ASN A 307 19.89 -0.04 8.02
C ASN A 307 18.39 0.11 8.29
N PHE A 308 17.58 0.30 7.24
CA PHE A 308 16.16 0.64 7.36
C PHE A 308 15.39 0.42 6.06
N ILE A 309 14.06 0.33 6.16
CA ILE A 309 13.18 0.73 5.06
C ILE A 309 12.87 2.23 5.17
N ALA A 310 12.61 2.86 4.03
CA ALA A 310 12.26 4.27 3.94
C ALA A 310 10.98 4.48 3.15
N LEU A 311 10.19 5.45 3.57
CA LEU A 311 8.93 5.82 2.98
C LEU A 311 8.85 7.34 2.89
N GLY A 312 8.49 7.89 1.74
CA GLY A 312 8.20 9.30 1.64
C GLY A 312 8.46 9.87 0.27
N MET A 313 8.96 11.10 0.26
CA MET A 313 9.27 11.90 -0.91
C MET A 313 10.63 12.52 -0.63
N ASN A 314 11.64 12.21 -1.45
CA ASN A 314 13.02 12.66 -1.19
C ASN A 314 13.26 14.07 -1.75
N ASN A 315 14.47 14.44 -2.18
CA ASN A 315 14.72 15.76 -2.78
C ASN A 315 14.36 15.75 -4.28
N SER A 316 13.40 16.59 -4.70
CA SER A 316 13.18 16.92 -6.12
C SER A 316 12.95 18.41 -6.32
N GLY A 317 12.88 18.80 -7.59
CA GLY A 317 12.53 20.15 -8.01
C GLY A 317 11.04 20.38 -8.22
N GLY A 318 10.16 19.40 -7.90
CA GLY A 318 8.74 19.44 -8.28
C GLY A 318 7.74 19.03 -7.21
N ARG A 319 6.44 19.16 -7.54
CA ARG A 319 5.31 18.94 -6.61
C ARG A 319 4.79 17.53 -6.73
N SER A 320 4.60 16.83 -5.62
CA SER A 320 4.03 15.49 -5.72
C SER A 320 3.17 15.17 -4.51
N CYS A 321 2.31 14.19 -4.71
CA CYS A 321 1.39 13.71 -3.72
C CYS A 321 1.27 12.19 -3.89
N LEU A 322 1.59 11.46 -2.83
CA LEU A 322 1.62 10.00 -2.80
C LEU A 322 0.62 9.49 -1.78
N ASP A 323 -0.29 8.62 -2.22
CA ASP A 323 -1.14 7.83 -1.32
C ASP A 323 -0.50 6.46 -1.10
N VAL A 324 -0.49 6.00 0.15
CA VAL A 324 0.06 4.70 0.58
C VAL A 324 -0.93 4.04 1.52
N ASP A 325 -1.38 2.84 1.16
CA ASP A 325 -2.25 2.02 2.00
C ASP A 325 -1.44 1.20 3.00
N TYR A 326 -0.38 0.56 2.52
CA TYR A 326 0.53 -0.21 3.37
C TYR A 326 1.94 -0.28 2.80
N PHE A 327 2.92 -0.56 3.67
CA PHE A 327 4.29 -0.86 3.30
C PHE A 327 4.90 -1.85 4.30
N GLY A 328 5.27 -3.04 3.82
CA GLY A 328 5.80 -4.11 4.64
C GLY A 328 7.08 -4.70 4.09
N TYR A 329 7.80 -5.41 4.93
CA TYR A 329 8.99 -6.15 4.52
C TYR A 329 9.18 -7.44 5.31
N LYS A 330 10.01 -8.32 4.74
CA LYS A 330 10.48 -9.56 5.33
C LYS A 330 11.90 -9.87 4.84
N PRO A 331 12.88 -10.11 5.72
CA PRO A 331 14.21 -10.57 5.31
C PRO A 331 14.13 -11.92 4.60
N GLY A 332 14.84 -12.09 3.49
CA GLY A 332 14.78 -13.26 2.62
C GLY A 332 13.96 -13.03 1.34
N LEU A 333 13.97 -14.05 0.46
CA LEU A 333 13.36 -13.99 -0.87
C LEU A 333 12.14 -14.88 -0.93
N PHE A 334 10.97 -14.26 -0.89
CA PHE A 334 9.70 -14.96 -0.97
C PHE A 334 9.02 -14.53 -2.25
N ALA A 335 8.92 -15.42 -3.23
CA ALA A 335 8.00 -15.20 -4.35
C ALA A 335 6.56 -15.31 -3.84
N PRO A 336 5.59 -14.59 -4.44
CA PRO A 336 4.18 -14.76 -4.09
C PRO A 336 3.70 -16.13 -4.63
N VAL A 337 3.80 -17.17 -3.79
CA VAL A 337 3.39 -18.53 -4.12
C VAL A 337 1.86 -18.67 -4.14
N ASN A 338 1.32 -19.54 -4.99
CA ASN A 338 -0.13 -19.83 -5.16
C ASN A 338 -0.98 -18.77 -5.85
N LEU A 339 -0.39 -17.88 -6.66
CA LEU A 339 -1.16 -16.95 -7.51
C LEU A 339 -1.85 -17.64 -8.71
N SER A 340 -1.48 -18.88 -9.02
CA SER A 340 -2.07 -19.68 -10.12
C SER A 340 -2.84 -20.93 -9.64
N SER A 341 -3.08 -21.09 -8.34
CA SER A 341 -3.82 -22.26 -7.86
C SER A 341 -5.32 -22.11 -8.16
N PRO A 342 -5.98 -23.11 -8.79
CA PRO A 342 -7.44 -23.13 -8.86
C PRO A 342 -8.02 -23.27 -7.44
N PRO A 343 -9.31 -22.92 -7.23
CA PRO A 343 -9.93 -23.15 -5.95
C PRO A 343 -10.05 -24.66 -5.68
N GLY A 344 -9.97 -25.05 -4.42
CA GLY A 344 -10.07 -26.42 -3.94
C GLY A 344 -10.61 -26.47 -2.53
N PHE A 345 -11.48 -27.42 -2.23
CA PHE A 345 -12.04 -27.59 -0.89
C PHE A 345 -11.04 -28.30 0.02
N SER A 346 -10.61 -27.62 1.09
CA SER A 346 -9.86 -28.24 2.19
C SER A 346 -10.79 -28.79 3.28
N VAL A 347 -11.98 -28.19 3.43
CA VAL A 347 -13.07 -28.69 4.27
C VAL A 347 -14.38 -28.53 3.50
N GLN A 348 -15.10 -29.64 3.31
CA GLN A 348 -16.43 -29.65 2.70
C GLN A 348 -17.52 -29.41 3.76
N PRO A 349 -18.70 -28.88 3.37
CA PRO A 349 -19.80 -28.74 4.30
C PRO A 349 -20.32 -30.12 4.69
N VAL A 350 -20.76 -30.25 5.94
CA VAL A 350 -21.29 -31.50 6.49
C VAL A 350 -22.80 -31.47 6.56
N ASP A 351 -23.43 -32.64 6.42
CA ASP A 351 -24.87 -32.79 6.60
C ASP A 351 -25.31 -32.33 7.99
N SER A 352 -26.51 -31.76 8.07
CA SER A 352 -27.08 -31.26 9.31
C SER A 352 -28.54 -31.68 9.45
N THR A 353 -28.93 -32.03 10.68
CA THR A 353 -30.31 -32.34 11.06
C THR A 353 -30.70 -31.40 12.21
N ASN A 354 -31.68 -30.55 11.97
CA ASN A 354 -32.12 -29.51 12.91
C ASN A 354 -33.62 -29.62 13.18
N ILE A 355 -34.08 -28.98 14.26
CA ILE A 355 -35.50 -28.95 14.62
C ILE A 355 -36.22 -27.96 13.70
N LEU A 356 -37.48 -28.25 13.36
CA LEU A 356 -38.33 -27.33 12.61
C LEU A 356 -38.39 -25.95 13.28
N GLY A 357 -38.24 -24.89 12.49
CA GLY A 357 -38.16 -23.51 12.96
C GLY A 357 -36.77 -23.05 13.39
N GLU A 358 -35.77 -23.94 13.53
CA GLU A 358 -34.36 -23.56 13.70
C GLU A 358 -33.69 -23.25 12.34
N THR A 359 -32.45 -22.78 12.37
CA THR A 359 -31.62 -22.55 11.18
C THR A 359 -30.47 -23.55 11.11
N ALA A 360 -30.09 -23.97 9.90
CA ALA A 360 -28.85 -24.74 9.67
C ALA A 360 -27.73 -23.81 9.19
N THR A 361 -26.49 -24.07 9.60
CA THR A 361 -25.30 -23.34 9.11
C THR A 361 -24.33 -24.32 8.44
N PHE A 362 -24.02 -24.05 7.18
CA PHE A 362 -23.02 -24.77 6.41
C PHE A 362 -21.73 -23.95 6.33
N SER A 363 -20.59 -24.63 6.41
CA SER A 363 -19.27 -24.00 6.35
C SER A 363 -18.33 -24.81 5.47
N CYS A 364 -17.63 -24.14 4.58
CA CYS A 364 -16.60 -24.70 3.71
C CYS A 364 -15.28 -23.98 3.94
N THR A 365 -14.17 -24.70 3.89
CA THR A 365 -12.84 -24.08 3.79
C THR A 365 -12.28 -24.36 2.42
N VAL A 366 -11.86 -23.30 1.73
CA VAL A 366 -11.39 -23.32 0.35
C VAL A 366 -9.97 -22.77 0.30
N THR A 367 -9.08 -23.47 -0.39
CA THR A 367 -7.76 -22.98 -0.79
C THR A 367 -7.80 -22.56 -2.26
N GLY A 368 -7.04 -21.54 -2.66
CA GLY A 368 -6.95 -21.14 -4.07
C GLY A 368 -6.32 -19.77 -4.26
N ALA A 369 -5.96 -19.43 -5.49
CA ALA A 369 -5.48 -18.09 -5.79
C ALA A 369 -6.63 -17.08 -5.62
N PRO A 370 -6.41 -15.96 -4.91
CA PRO A 370 -7.39 -14.89 -4.88
C PRO A 370 -7.48 -14.14 -6.23
N PRO A 371 -8.61 -13.46 -6.53
CA PRO A 371 -9.87 -13.48 -5.79
C PRO A 371 -10.65 -14.80 -6.04
N ILE A 372 -11.16 -15.39 -4.96
CA ILE A 372 -12.08 -16.53 -4.97
C ILE A 372 -13.50 -15.98 -4.85
N VAL A 373 -14.36 -16.27 -5.81
CA VAL A 373 -15.79 -15.93 -5.79
C VAL A 373 -16.57 -17.19 -5.45
N ALA A 374 -17.54 -17.08 -4.57
CA ALA A 374 -18.36 -18.18 -4.10
C ALA A 374 -19.85 -17.88 -4.32
N GLN A 375 -20.61 -18.89 -4.72
CA GLN A 375 -22.07 -18.86 -4.85
C GLN A 375 -22.65 -20.12 -4.20
N TRP A 376 -23.59 -19.94 -3.28
CA TRP A 376 -24.35 -21.05 -2.70
C TRP A 376 -25.57 -21.40 -3.54
N TYR A 377 -25.85 -22.70 -3.63
CA TYR A 377 -27.00 -23.27 -4.31
C TYR A 377 -27.82 -24.11 -3.34
N SER A 378 -29.14 -24.12 -3.53
CA SER A 378 -30.06 -25.09 -2.94
C SER A 378 -30.68 -25.90 -4.06
N ASN A 379 -30.55 -27.23 -4.02
CA ASN A 379 -31.06 -28.15 -5.04
C ASN A 379 -30.68 -27.71 -6.48
N ASN A 380 -29.42 -27.31 -6.66
CA ASN A 380 -28.86 -26.80 -7.93
C ASN A 380 -29.43 -25.46 -8.43
N VAL A 381 -30.21 -24.74 -7.61
CA VAL A 381 -30.70 -23.39 -7.90
C VAL A 381 -29.88 -22.38 -7.10
N PRO A 382 -29.34 -21.32 -7.72
CA PRO A 382 -28.55 -20.32 -6.99
C PRO A 382 -29.44 -19.60 -5.97
N ILE A 383 -28.94 -19.50 -4.74
CA ILE A 383 -29.61 -18.73 -3.69
C ILE A 383 -29.29 -17.25 -3.94
N GLU A 384 -30.32 -16.45 -4.18
CA GLU A 384 -30.18 -15.02 -4.45
C GLU A 384 -29.47 -14.31 -3.30
N GLY A 385 -28.42 -13.55 -3.62
CA GLY A 385 -27.62 -12.82 -2.64
C GLY A 385 -26.65 -13.66 -1.80
N ALA A 386 -26.65 -14.99 -1.92
CA ALA A 386 -25.70 -15.88 -1.24
C ALA A 386 -24.36 -15.98 -2.00
N THR A 387 -23.83 -14.82 -2.36
CA THR A 387 -22.53 -14.64 -3.01
C THR A 387 -21.52 -14.05 -2.02
N SER A 388 -20.28 -14.51 -2.09
CA SER A 388 -19.18 -13.92 -1.32
C SER A 388 -17.90 -13.96 -2.13
N SER A 389 -17.00 -13.00 -1.92
CA SER A 389 -15.65 -13.05 -2.47
C SER A 389 -14.61 -13.05 -1.36
N SER A 390 -13.46 -13.64 -1.63
CA SER A 390 -12.32 -13.62 -0.74
C SER A 390 -11.05 -13.45 -1.55
N SER A 391 -10.19 -12.51 -1.16
CA SER A 391 -8.86 -12.34 -1.74
C SER A 391 -7.73 -12.87 -0.82
N VAL A 392 -8.00 -13.89 0.01
CA VAL A 392 -6.95 -14.66 0.72
C VAL A 392 -6.87 -16.09 0.20
N ILE A 393 -5.69 -16.71 0.27
CA ILE A 393 -5.50 -18.09 -0.21
C ILE A 393 -6.45 -19.07 0.49
N LEU A 394 -6.56 -18.99 1.82
CA LEU A 394 -7.37 -19.87 2.64
C LEU A 394 -8.60 -19.10 3.12
N SER A 395 -9.76 -19.48 2.61
CA SER A 395 -11.02 -18.79 2.84
C SER A 395 -12.03 -19.72 3.49
N THR A 396 -12.80 -19.22 4.47
CA THR A 396 -13.95 -19.93 5.01
C THR A 396 -15.23 -19.26 4.53
N PHE A 397 -16.08 -20.01 3.83
CA PHE A 397 -17.36 -19.55 3.34
C PHE A 397 -18.48 -20.21 4.14
N THR A 398 -19.46 -19.43 4.58
CA THR A 398 -20.59 -19.93 5.35
C THR A 398 -21.91 -19.55 4.71
N TYR A 399 -22.92 -20.36 4.93
CA TYR A 399 -24.31 -20.05 4.58
C TYR A 399 -25.22 -20.51 5.72
N THR A 400 -26.10 -19.63 6.17
CA THR A 400 -27.13 -19.94 7.17
C THR A 400 -28.48 -19.91 6.50
N THR A 401 -29.26 -20.98 6.66
CA THR A 401 -30.61 -21.08 6.09
C THR A 401 -31.56 -20.12 6.81
N PRO A 402 -32.68 -19.74 6.17
CA PRO A 402 -33.88 -19.29 6.89
C PRO A 402 -34.39 -20.38 7.87
N PRO A 403 -35.33 -20.05 8.78
CA PRO A 403 -35.99 -21.04 9.63
C PRO A 403 -36.55 -22.20 8.83
N LEU A 404 -36.23 -23.42 9.26
CA LEU A 404 -36.52 -24.63 8.52
C LEU A 404 -38.02 -24.96 8.55
N THR A 405 -38.61 -25.07 7.37
CA THR A 405 -39.89 -25.72 7.08
C THR A 405 -39.68 -27.18 6.64
N LEU A 406 -40.77 -27.94 6.50
CA LEU A 406 -40.73 -29.31 5.98
C LEU A 406 -40.21 -29.39 4.52
N ASP A 407 -40.23 -28.28 3.78
CA ASP A 407 -39.77 -28.21 2.39
C ASP A 407 -38.23 -28.29 2.26
N TYR A 408 -37.50 -28.07 3.36
CA TYR A 408 -36.04 -28.24 3.39
C TYR A 408 -35.58 -29.68 3.62
N ASN A 409 -36.51 -30.60 3.88
CA ASN A 409 -36.16 -32.00 4.07
C ASN A 409 -35.55 -32.56 2.78
N CYS A 410 -34.36 -33.16 2.88
CA CYS A 410 -33.55 -33.62 1.74
C CYS A 410 -33.06 -32.51 0.78
N ALA A 411 -33.08 -31.24 1.17
CA ALA A 411 -32.50 -30.17 0.35
C ALA A 411 -30.96 -30.28 0.31
N GLY A 412 -30.39 -30.39 -0.88
CA GLY A 412 -28.94 -30.37 -1.08
C GLY A 412 -28.42 -28.93 -1.12
N TYR A 413 -27.38 -28.64 -0.34
CA TYR A 413 -26.68 -27.35 -0.38
C TYR A 413 -25.29 -27.52 -0.99
N THR A 414 -24.98 -26.72 -2.00
CA THR A 414 -23.71 -26.80 -2.72
C THR A 414 -23.08 -25.42 -2.77
N LEU A 415 -21.78 -25.36 -2.49
CA LEU A 415 -20.98 -24.16 -2.74
C LEU A 415 -20.21 -24.39 -4.04
N VAL A 416 -20.33 -23.46 -4.98
CA VAL A 416 -19.45 -23.38 -6.15
C VAL A 416 -18.49 -22.23 -5.92
N VAL A 417 -17.19 -22.49 -6.08
CA VAL A 417 -16.15 -21.48 -5.97
C VAL A 417 -15.34 -21.37 -7.26
N SER A 418 -15.00 -20.15 -7.66
CA SER A 418 -14.22 -19.88 -8.86
C SER A 418 -13.14 -18.84 -8.62
N ASN A 419 -12.07 -18.91 -9.40
CA ASN A 419 -11.09 -17.84 -9.57
C ASN A 419 -10.62 -17.81 -11.03
N ALA A 420 -9.63 -16.99 -11.35
CA ALA A 420 -9.08 -16.89 -12.71
C ALA A 420 -8.47 -18.21 -13.24
N ASN A 421 -8.17 -19.17 -12.37
CA ASN A 421 -7.50 -20.43 -12.68
C ASN A 421 -8.45 -21.65 -12.71
N GLY A 422 -9.72 -21.50 -12.31
CA GLY A 422 -10.67 -22.60 -12.37
C GLY A 422 -11.95 -22.40 -11.55
N VAL A 423 -12.81 -23.42 -11.59
CA VAL A 423 -14.05 -23.53 -10.81
C VAL A 423 -14.14 -24.93 -10.20
N VAL A 424 -14.62 -25.05 -8.97
CA VAL A 424 -14.86 -26.32 -8.27
C VAL A 424 -16.14 -26.28 -7.46
#